data_AF-A0A534N935-F1
#
_entry.id   AF-A0A534N935-F1
#
_cell.length_a   1.000
_cell.length_b   1.000
_cell.length_c   1.000
_cell.angle_alpha   90.00
_cell.angle_beta   90.00
_cell.angle_gamma   90.00
#
_symmetry.space_group_name_H-M   'P 1'
#
loop_
_entity.id
_entity.type
_entity.pdbx_description
1 polymer ?
#
loop_
_entity_poly.entity_id
_entity_poly.type
_entity_poly.pdbx_seq_one_letter_code
_entity_poly.pdbx_strand_id
1 'polypeptide(L)'
;MTRKLPPWRACCGPCATCWTGPRSTLFARTQPARNFDHDREEWIDREMRARTLGERRSLARTRDRDLLSRLATDQDPTVVKHVLQNPRCTEREVLAAASRRPQRPEVLEEIFLSRRWSSNRRVRRALALNPYCPPALASAALALLTAPDLREVAADLTISSDVRVHARRLLAARRED
;
A
#
# COMPACT_ATOMS: atom_id res chain seq x y z
N MET A 1 27.16 -34.71 27.44
CA MET A 1 27.35 -33.75 26.34
C MET A 1 26.19 -33.86 25.36
N THR A 2 25.09 -33.16 25.66
CA THR A 2 23.86 -33.19 24.87
C THR A 2 23.93 -32.11 23.78
N ARG A 3 24.05 -32.52 22.51
CA ARG A 3 23.94 -31.60 21.36
C ARG A 3 22.49 -31.13 21.24
N LYS A 4 22.24 -29.87 21.59
CA LYS A 4 21.00 -29.16 21.22
C LYS A 4 20.92 -29.07 19.69
N LEU A 5 19.83 -29.59 19.12
CA LEU A 5 19.43 -29.34 17.74
C LEU A 5 18.78 -27.93 17.62
N PRO A 6 18.98 -27.20 16.50
CA PRO A 6 18.41 -25.87 16.30
C PRO A 6 16.90 -25.92 15.96
N PRO A 7 16.12 -24.90 16.35
CA PRO A 7 14.66 -24.94 16.43
C PRO A 7 13.89 -24.79 15.09
N TRP A 8 14.53 -24.91 13.93
CA TRP A 8 13.88 -24.58 12.65
C TRP A 8 13.43 -25.79 11.81
N ARG A 9 13.57 -27.02 12.32
CA ARG A 9 13.09 -28.24 11.64
C ARG A 9 11.86 -28.83 12.32
N ALA A 10 10.71 -28.19 12.11
CA ALA A 10 9.40 -28.84 12.12
C ALA A 10 8.34 -27.83 11.65
N CYS A 11 7.90 -27.98 10.39
CA CYS A 11 6.48 -28.04 10.02
C CYS A 11 6.33 -27.85 8.50
N CYS A 12 5.98 -28.95 7.85
CA CYS A 12 5.50 -29.05 6.49
C CYS A 12 4.01 -28.64 6.42
N GLY A 13 3.59 -27.97 5.35
CA GLY A 13 2.19 -27.90 4.90
C GLY A 13 1.37 -26.68 5.35
N PRO A 14 0.41 -26.18 4.51
CA PRO A 14 -0.35 -24.97 4.78
C PRO A 14 -1.58 -25.27 5.67
N CYS A 15 -1.49 -24.96 6.95
CA CYS A 15 -2.64 -24.96 7.87
C CYS A 15 -3.29 -23.55 7.87
N ALA A 16 -4.57 -23.49 7.52
CA ALA A 16 -5.35 -22.28 7.30
C ALA A 16 -5.82 -21.56 8.60
N THR A 17 -5.23 -21.82 9.76
CA THR A 17 -5.79 -21.37 11.05
C THR A 17 -4.71 -20.92 12.03
N CYS A 18 -3.92 -19.91 11.66
CA CYS A 18 -3.08 -19.14 12.59
C CYS A 18 -3.00 -17.66 12.18
N TRP A 19 -4.13 -16.98 12.00
CA TRP A 19 -4.17 -15.56 11.65
C TRP A 19 -4.79 -14.72 12.78
N THR A 20 -4.07 -14.64 13.90
CA THR A 20 -4.35 -13.72 15.01
C THR A 20 -3.10 -12.89 15.34
N GLY A 21 -2.62 -12.14 14.35
CA GLY A 21 -1.61 -11.09 14.53
C GLY A 21 -2.18 -9.72 14.12
N PRO A 22 -1.69 -8.60 14.68
CA PRO A 22 -2.09 -7.27 14.21
C PRO A 22 -1.77 -7.14 12.72
N ARG A 23 -2.71 -6.59 11.95
CA ARG A 23 -2.66 -6.50 10.46
C ARG A 23 -1.37 -5.88 9.91
N SER A 24 -0.61 -5.17 10.74
CA SER A 24 0.60 -4.40 10.44
C SER A 24 1.92 -5.18 10.38
N THR A 25 1.95 -6.49 10.66
CA THR A 25 3.22 -7.24 10.73
C THR A 25 3.70 -7.83 9.41
N LEU A 26 2.87 -7.83 8.36
CA LEU A 26 3.18 -8.51 7.09
C LEU A 26 4.32 -7.86 6.30
N PHE A 27 4.58 -6.56 6.50
CA PHE A 27 5.60 -5.81 5.76
C PHE A 27 6.66 -5.14 6.63
N ALA A 28 6.68 -5.43 7.93
CA ALA A 28 7.41 -4.69 8.96
C ALA A 28 8.96 -4.72 8.88
N ARG A 29 9.56 -5.34 7.84
CA ARG A 29 11.03 -5.52 7.76
C ARG A 29 11.76 -4.62 6.76
N THR A 30 11.06 -3.85 5.92
CA THR A 30 11.70 -3.03 4.87
C THR A 30 11.19 -1.59 4.89
N GLN A 31 12.10 -0.62 4.98
CA GLN A 31 11.77 0.81 4.93
C GLN A 31 11.46 1.27 3.50
N PRO A 32 10.48 2.17 3.31
CA PRO A 32 10.23 2.83 2.01
C PRO A 32 11.47 3.50 1.41
N ALA A 33 11.45 3.73 0.09
CA ALA A 33 12.53 4.46 -0.58
C ALA A 33 12.60 5.94 -0.15
N ARG A 34 11.45 6.50 0.26
CA ARG A 34 11.33 7.81 0.91
C ARG A 34 10.57 7.68 2.21
N ASN A 35 11.13 8.24 3.28
CA ASN A 35 10.45 8.31 4.56
C ASN A 35 9.47 9.48 4.58
N PHE A 36 8.32 9.25 5.20
CA PHE A 36 7.34 10.31 5.46
C PHE A 36 7.89 11.21 6.57
N ASP A 37 8.10 12.48 6.26
CA ASP A 37 8.50 13.50 7.22
C ASP A 37 7.25 14.01 7.96
N HIS A 38 7.16 13.72 9.25
CA HIS A 38 6.02 14.12 10.08
C HIS A 38 6.03 15.62 10.41
N ASP A 39 7.18 16.28 10.36
CA ASP A 39 7.37 17.67 10.79
C ASP A 39 7.14 18.66 9.64
N ARG A 40 7.34 18.22 8.39
CA ARG A 40 7.10 19.01 7.15
C ARG A 40 5.72 18.75 6.52
N GLU A 41 4.67 18.81 7.33
CA GLU A 41 3.30 18.55 6.88
C GLU A 41 2.70 19.75 6.11
N GLU A 42 3.34 20.19 5.02
CA GLU A 42 2.92 21.34 4.17
C GLU A 42 1.72 21.00 3.25
N TRP A 43 1.26 19.76 3.25
CA TRP A 43 0.41 19.21 2.19
C TRP A 43 -1.00 18.88 2.68
N ILE A 44 -1.69 19.87 3.25
CA ILE A 44 -2.96 19.60 3.93
C ILE A 44 -4.05 20.56 3.49
N ASP A 45 -5.18 19.96 3.14
CA ASP A 45 -6.47 20.63 3.10
C ASP A 45 -6.75 21.28 4.47
N ARG A 46 -6.59 22.60 4.54
CA ARG A 46 -6.67 23.39 5.78
C ARG A 46 -7.99 23.15 6.52
N GLU A 47 -9.09 23.02 5.77
CA GLU A 47 -10.41 22.77 6.34
C GLU A 47 -10.47 21.37 6.97
N MET A 48 -9.95 20.35 6.29
CA MET A 48 -9.93 18.99 6.84
C MET A 48 -9.01 18.89 8.06
N ARG A 49 -7.88 19.60 8.09
CA ARG A 49 -7.00 19.62 9.27
C ARG A 49 -7.66 20.20 10.50
N ALA A 50 -8.49 21.22 10.32
CA ALA A 50 -9.21 21.87 11.43
C ALA A 50 -10.27 20.95 12.04
N ARG A 51 -10.72 19.93 11.29
CA ARG A 51 -11.68 18.93 11.76
C ARG A 51 -10.99 17.84 12.58
N THR A 52 -11.68 17.39 13.61
CA THR A 52 -11.26 16.23 14.40
C THR A 52 -11.20 14.97 13.54
N LEU A 53 -10.42 13.98 14.00
CA LEU A 53 -10.38 12.66 13.35
C LEU A 53 -11.78 12.02 13.28
N GLY A 54 -12.59 12.18 14.32
CA GLY A 54 -13.97 11.68 14.37
C GLY A 54 -14.85 12.29 13.27
N GLU A 55 -14.77 13.60 13.07
CA GLU A 55 -15.50 14.30 12.02
C GLU A 55 -15.07 13.85 10.63
N ARG A 56 -13.76 13.79 10.35
CA ARG A 56 -13.26 13.32 9.05
C ARG A 56 -13.71 11.88 8.74
N ARG A 57 -13.69 10.99 9.74
CA ARG A 57 -14.23 9.63 9.60
C ARG A 57 -15.73 9.62 9.33
N SER A 58 -16.49 10.51 9.97
CA SER A 58 -17.92 10.65 9.72
C SER A 58 -18.18 11.12 8.29
N LEU A 59 -17.48 12.17 7.85
CA LEU A 59 -17.55 12.73 6.51
C LEU A 59 -17.16 11.73 5.41
N ALA A 60 -16.24 10.79 5.68
CA ALA A 60 -15.90 9.73 4.73
C ALA A 60 -17.09 8.80 4.38
N ARG A 61 -18.19 8.85 5.13
CA ARG A 61 -19.45 8.13 4.83
C ARG A 61 -20.46 8.97 4.03
N THR A 62 -20.11 10.20 3.67
CA THR A 62 -20.98 11.12 2.94
C THR A 62 -21.41 10.59 1.57
N ARG A 63 -22.42 11.26 1.00
CA ARG A 63 -22.86 11.08 -0.39
C ARG A 63 -22.16 12.03 -1.37
N ASP A 64 -21.51 13.07 -0.86
CA ASP A 64 -20.78 14.09 -1.62
C ASP A 64 -19.47 13.54 -2.22
N ARG A 65 -19.34 13.62 -3.54
CA ARG A 65 -18.20 13.10 -4.30
C ARG A 65 -16.95 13.99 -4.20
N ASP A 66 -17.12 15.29 -4.03
CA ASP A 66 -16.00 16.22 -3.96
C ASP A 66 -15.35 16.10 -2.59
N LEU A 67 -16.16 15.99 -1.55
CA LEU A 67 -15.68 15.70 -0.21
C LEU A 67 -14.98 14.34 -0.11
N LEU A 68 -15.49 13.29 -0.78
CA LEU A 68 -14.78 12.01 -0.86
C LEU A 68 -13.43 12.13 -1.56
N SER A 69 -13.34 12.94 -2.61
CA SER A 69 -12.09 13.18 -3.34
C SER A 69 -11.05 13.87 -2.45
N ARG A 70 -11.47 14.84 -1.63
CA ARG A 70 -10.62 15.51 -0.64
C ARG A 70 -10.13 14.52 0.42
N LEU A 71 -11.04 13.76 1.01
CA LEU A 71 -10.74 12.78 2.06
C LEU A 71 -9.95 11.55 1.58
N ALA A 72 -9.95 11.25 0.28
CA ALA A 72 -9.13 10.18 -0.27
C ALA A 72 -7.62 10.47 -0.11
N THR A 73 -7.24 11.74 -0.05
CA THR A 73 -5.85 12.17 0.11
C THR A 73 -5.43 12.39 1.56
N ASP A 74 -6.29 11.98 2.50
CA ASP A 74 -6.03 12.05 3.93
C ASP A 74 -4.81 11.20 4.32
N GLN A 75 -4.08 11.66 5.34
CA GLN A 75 -2.89 10.97 5.87
C GLN A 75 -3.25 9.95 6.97
N ASP A 76 -4.47 9.98 7.49
CA ASP A 76 -4.93 9.02 8.48
C ASP A 76 -5.48 7.74 7.81
N PRO A 77 -4.91 6.56 8.09
CA PRO A 77 -5.33 5.31 7.47
C PRO A 77 -6.77 4.95 7.79
N THR A 78 -7.29 5.36 8.96
CA THR A 78 -8.69 5.12 9.32
C THR A 78 -9.62 5.96 8.46
N VAL A 79 -9.29 7.22 8.14
CA VAL A 79 -10.13 8.03 7.24
C VAL A 79 -10.17 7.41 5.85
N VAL A 80 -9.00 7.10 5.28
CA VAL A 80 -8.90 6.49 3.95
C VAL A 80 -9.64 5.15 3.90
N LYS A 81 -9.53 4.31 4.95
CA LYS A 81 -10.33 3.07 5.07
C LYS A 81 -11.83 3.30 4.87
N HIS A 82 -12.38 4.32 5.52
CA HIS A 82 -13.81 4.63 5.40
C HIS A 82 -14.15 5.13 3.99
N VAL A 83 -13.26 5.91 3.37
CA VAL A 83 -13.42 6.31 1.96
C VAL A 83 -13.44 5.07 1.05
N LEU A 84 -12.49 4.14 1.21
CA LEU A 84 -12.41 2.91 0.38
C LEU A 84 -13.65 2.01 0.53
N GLN A 85 -14.29 2.01 1.71
CA GLN A 85 -15.51 1.28 2.01
C GLN A 85 -16.79 1.99 1.55
N ASN A 86 -16.72 3.29 1.25
CA ASN A 86 -17.87 4.04 0.81
C ASN A 86 -18.39 3.49 -0.54
N PRO A 87 -19.69 3.18 -0.68
CA PRO A 87 -20.26 2.67 -1.93
C PRO A 87 -19.98 3.58 -3.13
N ARG A 88 -19.96 4.90 -2.91
CA ARG A 88 -19.66 5.90 -3.94
C ARG A 88 -18.18 6.07 -4.26
N CYS A 89 -17.27 5.49 -3.49
CA CYS A 89 -15.86 5.53 -3.83
C CYS A 89 -15.65 4.82 -5.17
N THR A 90 -14.90 5.47 -6.06
CA THR A 90 -14.52 4.94 -7.38
C THR A 90 -13.03 4.78 -7.48
N GLU A 91 -12.58 4.14 -8.56
CA GLU A 91 -11.16 4.00 -8.86
C GLU A 91 -10.42 5.34 -8.81
N ARG A 92 -11.06 6.45 -9.20
CA ARG A 92 -10.49 7.80 -9.15
C ARG A 92 -9.97 8.17 -7.76
N GLU A 93 -10.79 8.02 -6.72
CA GLU A 93 -10.41 8.37 -5.36
C GLU A 93 -9.31 7.43 -4.84
N VAL A 94 -9.38 6.14 -5.17
CA VAL A 94 -8.36 5.17 -4.76
C VAL A 94 -7.00 5.44 -5.42
N LEU A 95 -6.99 5.78 -6.70
CA LEU A 95 -5.76 6.13 -7.41
C LEU A 95 -5.16 7.42 -6.88
N ALA A 96 -6.00 8.41 -6.52
CA ALA A 96 -5.53 9.64 -5.87
C ALA A 96 -4.84 9.32 -4.53
N ALA A 97 -5.45 8.44 -3.72
CA ALA A 97 -4.88 8.00 -2.44
C ALA A 97 -3.55 7.24 -2.63
N ALA A 98 -3.52 6.27 -3.55
CA ALA A 98 -2.38 5.38 -3.79
C ALA A 98 -1.19 6.09 -4.45
N SER A 99 -1.46 7.07 -5.32
CA SER A 99 -0.42 7.80 -6.07
C SER A 99 0.12 9.01 -5.31
N ARG A 100 -0.49 9.37 -4.17
CA ARG A 100 -0.13 10.54 -3.38
C ARG A 100 1.29 10.45 -2.85
N ARG A 101 2.02 11.56 -2.92
CA ARG A 101 3.42 11.71 -2.49
C ARG A 101 3.57 13.10 -1.85
N PRO A 102 3.92 13.24 -0.56
CA PRO A 102 4.12 12.17 0.42
C PRO A 102 2.80 11.55 0.90
N GLN A 103 2.83 10.25 1.18
CA GLN A 103 1.71 9.50 1.77
C GLN A 103 2.24 8.59 2.87
N ARG A 104 1.47 8.41 3.94
CA ARG A 104 1.85 7.54 5.05
C ARG A 104 1.87 6.06 4.62
N PRO A 105 2.89 5.27 5.01
CA PRO A 105 2.94 3.85 4.70
C PRO A 105 1.69 3.07 5.12
N GLU A 106 1.10 3.41 6.27
CA GLU A 106 -0.10 2.77 6.81
C GLU A 106 -1.33 3.00 5.92
N VAL A 107 -1.41 4.16 5.25
CA VAL A 107 -2.48 4.45 4.28
C VAL A 107 -2.33 3.57 3.04
N LEU A 108 -1.09 3.44 2.53
CA LEU A 108 -0.79 2.58 1.38
C LEU A 108 -1.07 1.10 1.70
N GLU A 109 -0.80 0.67 2.93
CA GLU A 109 -1.16 -0.65 3.44
C GLU A 109 -2.67 -0.88 3.46
N GLU A 110 -3.47 0.07 3.96
CA GLU A 110 -4.93 -0.07 3.94
C GLU A 110 -5.49 -0.16 2.52
N ILE A 111 -4.93 0.59 1.56
CA ILE A 111 -5.31 0.51 0.15
C ILE A 111 -5.01 -0.89 -0.41
N PHE A 112 -3.82 -1.42 -0.15
CA PHE A 112 -3.41 -2.75 -0.60
C PHE A 112 -4.29 -3.87 -0.03
N LEU A 113 -4.66 -3.77 1.25
CA LEU A 113 -5.49 -4.74 1.96
C LEU A 113 -6.99 -4.59 1.67
N SER A 114 -7.40 -3.57 0.92
CA SER A 114 -8.80 -3.33 0.59
C SER A 114 -9.40 -4.48 -0.21
N ARG A 115 -10.42 -5.14 0.34
CA ARG A 115 -11.14 -6.24 -0.36
C ARG A 115 -11.72 -5.82 -1.71
N ARG A 116 -12.14 -4.56 -1.85
CA ARG A 116 -12.76 -4.04 -3.08
C ARG A 116 -11.73 -3.67 -4.16
N TRP A 117 -10.52 -3.28 -3.75
CA TRP A 117 -9.55 -2.63 -4.64
C TRP A 117 -8.25 -3.42 -4.80
N SER A 118 -8.02 -4.46 -4.00
CA SER A 118 -6.77 -5.22 -3.99
C SER A 118 -6.46 -5.97 -5.28
N SER A 119 -7.46 -6.37 -6.07
CA SER A 119 -7.26 -7.02 -7.37
C SER A 119 -7.13 -6.03 -8.53
N ASN A 120 -7.32 -4.72 -8.29
CA ASN A 120 -7.29 -3.72 -9.34
C ASN A 120 -5.84 -3.44 -9.77
N ARG A 121 -5.53 -3.73 -11.04
CA ARG A 121 -4.18 -3.55 -11.61
C ARG A 121 -3.69 -2.10 -11.55
N ARG A 122 -4.55 -1.12 -11.81
CA ARG A 122 -4.15 0.31 -11.79
C ARG A 122 -3.78 0.74 -10.38
N VAL A 123 -4.53 0.29 -9.38
CA VAL A 123 -4.22 0.53 -7.96
C VAL A 123 -2.90 -0.14 -7.57
N ARG A 124 -2.69 -1.39 -7.97
CA ARG A 124 -1.41 -2.11 -7.75
C ARG A 124 -0.23 -1.38 -8.38
N ARG A 125 -0.40 -0.88 -9.60
CA ARG A 125 0.62 -0.10 -10.31
C ARG A 125 0.93 1.19 -9.56
N ALA A 126 -0.10 1.92 -9.13
CA ALA A 126 0.07 3.15 -8.35
C ALA A 126 0.86 2.91 -7.05
N LEU A 127 0.55 1.83 -6.33
CA LEU A 127 1.29 1.44 -5.12
C LEU A 127 2.76 1.07 -5.43
N ALA A 128 3.01 0.27 -6.46
CA ALA A 128 4.36 -0.15 -6.85
C ALA A 128 5.25 1.03 -7.29
N LEU A 129 4.64 2.06 -7.89
CA LEU A 129 5.32 3.29 -8.31
C LEU A 129 5.35 4.36 -7.21
N ASN A 130 4.85 4.10 -6.00
CA ASN A 130 4.91 5.08 -4.93
C ASN A 130 6.20 4.91 -4.10
N PRO A 131 7.12 5.89 -4.06
CA PRO A 131 8.37 5.77 -3.32
C PRO A 131 8.20 5.72 -1.79
N TYR A 132 7.02 6.12 -1.27
CA TYR A 132 6.66 6.01 0.14
C TYR A 132 6.04 4.65 0.49
N CYS A 133 5.81 3.79 -0.51
CA CYS A 133 5.33 2.43 -0.30
C CYS A 133 6.42 1.56 0.33
N PRO A 134 6.11 0.78 1.38
CA PRO A 134 7.03 -0.25 1.88
C PRO A 134 7.46 -1.20 0.76
N PRO A 135 8.76 -1.52 0.61
CA PRO A 135 9.27 -2.34 -0.50
C PRO A 135 8.63 -3.72 -0.60
N ALA A 136 8.34 -4.35 0.54
CA ALA A 136 7.67 -5.64 0.56
C ALA A 136 6.22 -5.55 0.03
N LEU A 137 5.51 -4.46 0.33
CA LEU A 137 4.16 -4.20 -0.19
C LEU A 137 4.21 -3.87 -1.69
N ALA A 138 5.12 -3.01 -2.11
CA ALA A 138 5.34 -2.68 -3.52
C ALA A 138 5.70 -3.92 -4.34
N SER A 139 6.58 -4.78 -3.81
CA SER A 139 6.93 -6.07 -4.40
C SER A 139 5.73 -6.99 -4.55
N ALA A 140 4.88 -7.11 -3.52
CA ALA A 140 3.66 -7.90 -3.61
C ALA A 140 2.64 -7.31 -4.60
N ALA A 141 2.69 -6.00 -4.86
CA ALA A 141 1.84 -5.37 -5.86
C ALA A 141 2.23 -5.75 -7.31
N LEU A 142 3.49 -6.13 -7.55
CA LEU A 142 4.00 -6.49 -8.88
C LEU A 142 3.31 -7.72 -9.51
N ALA A 143 2.76 -8.61 -8.69
CA ALA A 143 2.18 -9.88 -9.13
C ALA A 143 1.08 -9.72 -10.19
N LEU A 144 0.31 -8.62 -10.15
CA LEU A 144 -0.80 -8.36 -11.08
C LEU A 144 -0.43 -7.44 -12.25
N LEU A 145 0.82 -7.00 -12.33
CA LEU A 145 1.25 -5.99 -13.31
C LEU A 145 1.59 -6.60 -14.66
N THR A 146 1.34 -5.84 -15.74
CA THR A 146 1.72 -6.24 -17.10
C THR A 146 3.22 -6.06 -17.36
N ALA A 147 3.75 -6.60 -18.46
CA ALA A 147 5.16 -6.37 -18.81
C ALA A 147 5.50 -4.87 -19.00
N PRO A 148 4.67 -4.04 -19.65
CA PRO A 148 4.89 -2.58 -19.66
C PRO A 148 4.99 -1.97 -18.26
N ASP A 149 4.04 -2.30 -17.37
CA ASP A 149 4.02 -1.79 -15.99
C ASP A 149 5.29 -2.19 -15.21
N LEU A 150 5.75 -3.44 -15.37
CA LEU A 150 6.99 -3.90 -14.73
C LEU A 150 8.24 -3.20 -15.27
N ARG A 151 8.29 -2.88 -16.57
CA ARG A 151 9.42 -2.15 -17.17
C ARG A 151 9.51 -0.73 -16.60
N GLU A 152 8.36 -0.09 -16.40
CA GLU A 152 8.29 1.22 -15.78
C GLU A 152 8.81 1.19 -14.33
N VAL A 153 8.34 0.25 -13.51
CA VAL A 153 8.85 0.07 -12.14
C VAL A 153 10.37 -0.21 -12.15
N ALA A 154 10.84 -1.07 -13.05
CA ALA A 154 12.26 -1.42 -13.14
C ALA A 154 13.17 -0.25 -13.55
N ALA A 155 12.63 0.76 -14.24
CA ALA A 155 13.35 1.92 -14.74
C ALA A 155 13.30 3.12 -13.78
N ASP A 156 12.27 3.22 -12.92
CA ASP A 156 12.08 4.38 -12.04
C ASP A 156 13.05 4.38 -10.84
N LEU A 157 14.08 5.23 -10.90
CA LEU A 157 15.11 5.36 -9.86
C LEU A 157 14.59 5.91 -8.52
N THR A 158 13.38 6.45 -8.47
CA THR A 158 12.78 6.91 -7.21
C THR A 158 12.26 5.77 -6.35
N ILE A 159 12.07 4.58 -6.93
CA ILE A 159 11.56 3.37 -6.27
C ILE A 159 12.72 2.58 -5.65
N SER A 160 12.47 1.84 -4.56
CA SER A 160 13.49 1.01 -3.90
C SER A 160 14.17 0.04 -4.87
N SER A 161 15.50 -0.10 -4.75
CA SER A 161 16.31 -1.01 -5.57
C SER A 161 15.77 -2.43 -5.57
N ASP A 162 15.29 -2.91 -4.42
CA ASP A 162 14.81 -4.29 -4.24
C ASP A 162 13.57 -4.54 -5.09
N VAL A 163 12.65 -3.57 -5.12
CA VAL A 163 11.42 -3.63 -5.92
C VAL A 163 11.77 -3.61 -7.41
N ARG A 164 12.73 -2.77 -7.83
CA ARG A 164 13.18 -2.73 -9.23
C ARG A 164 13.83 -4.04 -9.66
N VAL A 165 14.67 -4.63 -8.80
CA VAL A 165 15.30 -5.94 -9.05
C VAL A 165 14.23 -7.02 -9.17
N HIS A 166 13.23 -7.03 -8.30
CA HIS A 166 12.11 -7.97 -8.39
C HIS A 166 11.31 -7.79 -9.69
N ALA A 167 11.01 -6.56 -10.10
CA ALA A 167 10.34 -6.28 -11.37
C ALA A 167 11.14 -6.82 -12.58
N ARG A 168 12.46 -6.66 -12.58
CA ARG A 168 13.34 -7.22 -13.63
C ARG A 168 13.33 -8.76 -13.66
N ARG A 169 13.31 -9.41 -12.49
CA ARG A 169 13.20 -10.88 -12.40
C ARG A 169 11.88 -11.38 -12.99
N LEU A 170 10.75 -10.72 -12.67
CA LEU A 170 9.45 -11.07 -13.23
C LEU A 170 9.40 -10.84 -14.75
N LEU A 171 10.09 -9.82 -15.27
CA LEU A 171 10.21 -9.60 -16.71
C LEU A 171 11.05 -10.66 -17.41
N ALA A 172 12.13 -11.13 -16.77
CA ALA A 172 12.98 -12.19 -17.33
C ALA A 172 12.19 -13.50 -17.44
N ALA A 173 11.49 -13.89 -16.37
CA ALA A 173 10.67 -15.10 -16.36
C ALA A 173 9.61 -15.11 -17.47
N ARG A 174 8.95 -13.97 -17.73
CA ARG A 174 7.93 -13.85 -18.79
C ARG A 174 8.46 -13.88 -20.23
N ARG A 175 9.78 -13.82 -20.43
CA ARG A 175 10.39 -13.95 -21.76
C ARG A 175 10.75 -15.39 -22.09
N GLU A 176 10.80 -16.24 -21.08
CA GLU A 176 11.13 -17.67 -21.20
C GLU A 176 9.87 -18.52 -21.47
N ASP A 177 8.68 -17.98 -21.19
CA ASP A 177 7.36 -18.52 -21.56
C ASP A 177 6.95 -18.12 -23.00
#